data_AF-A0A437UGI6-F1
#
_entry.id   AF-A0A437UGI6-F1
#
_cell.length_a   1.000
_cell.length_b   1.000
_cell.length_c   1.000
_cell.angle_alpha   90.00
_cell.angle_beta   90.00
_cell.angle_gamma   90.00
#
_symmetry.space_group_name_H-M   'P 1'
#
loop_
_entity.id
_entity.type
_entity.pdbx_description
1 polymer ?
#
loop_
_entity_poly.entity_id
_entity_poly.type
_entity_poly.pdbx_seq_one_letter_code
_entity_poly.pdbx_strand_id
1 'polypeptide(L)'
;MNYNELTQCSFLLDEDHFIYDTSEDSETVHLFIKSKPHECSCPTCGTLCRTLTATYQRTLQDTPIHGKQTFLHANLYKYSCSNPDCSRQVFTEALPLPVLLKFEPMPSIPLF
;
A
#
# COMPACT_ATOMS: atom_id res chain seq x y z
N MET A 1 -7.58 -0.63 -18.42
CA MET A 1 -6.22 -0.09 -18.30
C MET A 1 -5.29 -1.22 -17.91
N ASN A 2 -4.27 -1.49 -18.72
CA ASN A 2 -3.24 -2.49 -18.47
C ASN A 2 -2.08 -1.80 -17.74
N TYR A 3 -1.72 -2.27 -16.55
CA TYR A 3 -0.66 -1.69 -15.73
C TYR A 3 0.52 -2.65 -15.74
N ASN A 4 1.71 -2.18 -16.07
CA ASN A 4 2.93 -2.98 -16.01
C ASN A 4 3.60 -2.76 -14.66
N GLU A 5 3.98 -3.85 -13.99
CA GLU A 5 4.69 -3.81 -12.71
C GLU A 5 6.15 -3.38 -12.91
N LEU A 6 6.59 -2.40 -12.12
CA LEU A 6 7.98 -1.95 -12.05
C LEU A 6 8.73 -2.78 -11.00
N THR A 7 9.39 -3.84 -11.46
CA THR A 7 10.10 -4.79 -10.59
C THR A 7 11.29 -4.19 -9.82
N GLN A 8 11.80 -3.03 -10.26
CA GLN A 8 12.93 -2.33 -9.64
C GLN A 8 12.64 -1.78 -8.23
N CYS A 9 11.36 -1.68 -7.84
CA CYS A 9 10.93 -1.16 -6.55
C CYS A 9 9.97 -2.10 -5.80
N SER A 10 9.87 -3.37 -6.23
CA SER A 10 8.96 -4.36 -5.61
C SER A 10 9.29 -4.60 -4.13
N PHE A 11 10.56 -4.47 -3.73
CA PHE A 11 11.00 -4.64 -2.34
C PHE A 11 10.36 -3.67 -1.33
N LEU A 12 9.80 -2.55 -1.81
CA LEU A 12 9.15 -1.55 -0.96
C LEU A 12 7.77 -2.02 -0.47
N LEU A 13 7.11 -2.89 -1.24
CA LEU A 13 5.73 -3.30 -1.00
C LEU A 13 5.66 -4.76 -0.52
N ASP A 14 4.47 -5.19 -0.11
CA ASP A 14 4.19 -6.61 0.10
C ASP A 14 3.76 -7.25 -1.24
N GLU A 15 3.54 -8.56 -1.24
CA GLU A 15 3.16 -9.32 -2.44
C GLU A 15 1.81 -8.88 -3.04
N ASP A 16 0.98 -8.22 -2.22
CA ASP A 16 -0.38 -7.81 -2.56
C ASP A 16 -0.43 -6.46 -3.28
N HIS A 17 0.67 -5.72 -3.35
CA HIS A 17 0.73 -4.42 -4.00
C HIS A 17 1.90 -4.34 -4.98
N PHE A 18 1.75 -3.58 -6.05
CA PHE A 18 2.82 -3.33 -7.00
C PHE A 18 2.89 -1.85 -7.39
N ILE A 19 4.11 -1.40 -7.66
CA ILE A 19 4.36 -0.09 -8.24
C ILE A 19 4.18 -0.22 -9.75
N TYR A 20 3.36 0.64 -10.34
CA TYR A 20 3.13 0.66 -11.78
C TYR A 20 3.67 1.91 -12.47
N ASP A 21 3.93 2.96 -11.70
CA ASP A 21 4.52 4.20 -12.21
C ASP A 21 5.31 4.91 -11.10
N THR A 22 6.32 5.67 -11.51
CA THR A 22 7.14 6.48 -10.63
C THR A 22 7.49 7.77 -11.35
N SER A 23 7.32 8.91 -10.69
CA SER A 23 7.78 10.19 -11.21
C SER A 23 8.60 10.92 -10.16
N GLU A 24 9.76 11.42 -10.55
CA GLU A 24 10.68 12.13 -9.66
C GLU A 24 10.99 13.51 -10.24
N ASP A 25 10.99 14.52 -9.38
CA ASP A 25 11.49 15.86 -9.67
C ASP A 25 12.63 16.25 -8.71
N SER A 26 13.04 17.51 -8.68
CA SER A 26 14.15 17.97 -7.84
C SER A 26 13.87 17.89 -6.34
N GLU A 27 12.62 18.02 -5.93
CA GLU A 27 12.18 18.13 -4.54
C GLU A 27 11.31 16.96 -4.09
N THR A 28 10.62 16.30 -5.02
CA THR A 28 9.67 15.23 -4.68
C THR A 28 9.83 13.95 -5.50
N VAL A 29 9.35 12.86 -4.89
CA VAL A 29 9.29 11.52 -5.49
C VAL A 29 7.85 11.04 -5.36
N HIS A 30 7.21 10.72 -6.47
CA HIS A 30 5.86 10.16 -6.51
C HIS A 30 5.93 8.68 -6.89
N LEU A 31 5.34 7.84 -6.05
CA LEU A 31 5.20 6.42 -6.26
C LEU A 31 3.73 6.10 -6.50
N PHE A 32 3.41 5.49 -7.64
CA PHE A 32 2.06 5.08 -7.96
C PHE A 32 1.91 3.58 -7.79
N ILE A 33 1.07 3.20 -6.84
CA ILE A 33 0.90 1.81 -6.44
C ILE A 33 -0.53 1.35 -6.65
N LYS A 34 -0.66 0.07 -6.92
CA LYS A 34 -1.96 -0.57 -7.10
C LYS A 34 -1.98 -1.93 -6.41
N SER A 35 -3.13 -2.27 -5.84
CA SER A 35 -3.36 -3.58 -5.27
C SER A 35 -3.54 -4.64 -6.35
N LYS A 36 -3.01 -5.84 -6.09
CA LYS A 36 -3.32 -7.07 -6.81
C LYS A 36 -4.61 -7.66 -6.20
N PRO A 37 -5.48 -8.28 -7.02
CA PRO A 37 -6.60 -9.04 -6.49
C PRO A 37 -6.07 -10.15 -5.58
N HIS A 38 -6.38 -10.07 -4.29
CA HIS A 38 -5.96 -11.06 -3.30
C HIS A 38 -7.11 -11.32 -2.33
N GLU A 39 -6.91 -12.26 -1.41
CA GLU A 39 -7.88 -12.56 -0.38
C GLU A 39 -7.52 -11.79 0.89
N CYS A 40 -8.46 -11.02 1.43
CA CYS A 40 -8.22 -10.28 2.67
C CYS A 40 -9.23 -10.68 3.74
N SER A 41 -8.78 -10.68 4.99
CA SER A 41 -9.66 -10.95 6.12
C SER A 41 -10.32 -9.65 6.58
N CYS A 42 -11.63 -9.69 6.86
CA CYS A 42 -12.34 -8.54 7.38
C CYS A 42 -11.70 -8.08 8.70
N PRO A 43 -11.30 -6.81 8.84
CA PRO A 43 -10.64 -6.32 10.05
C PRO A 43 -11.56 -6.31 11.27
N THR A 44 -12.88 -6.46 11.08
CA THR A 44 -13.87 -6.46 12.17
C THR A 44 -14.22 -7.87 12.65
N CYS A 45 -14.45 -8.83 11.73
CA CYS A 45 -14.91 -10.17 12.09
C CYS A 45 -13.97 -11.30 11.66
N GLY A 46 -12.86 -10.99 10.97
CA GLY A 46 -11.89 -11.97 10.49
C GLY A 46 -12.34 -12.82 9.30
N THR A 47 -13.57 -12.63 8.79
CA THR A 47 -14.07 -13.40 7.64
C THR A 47 -13.23 -13.15 6.40
N LEU A 48 -12.79 -14.21 5.74
CA LEU A 48 -12.04 -14.15 4.49
C LEU A 48 -12.96 -13.64 3.35
N CYS A 49 -12.52 -12.58 2.69
CA CYS A 49 -13.28 -11.88 1.66
C CYS A 49 -12.47 -11.84 0.36
N ARG A 50 -13.11 -12.23 -0.75
CA ARG A 50 -12.55 -12.17 -2.11
C ARG A 50 -13.31 -11.21 -3.03
N THR A 51 -14.48 -10.74 -2.59
CA THR A 51 -15.40 -9.98 -3.43
C THR A 51 -15.01 -8.51 -3.49
N LEU A 52 -14.33 -8.15 -4.58
CA LEU A 52 -14.02 -6.77 -4.95
C LEU A 52 -15.31 -6.03 -5.31
N THR A 53 -15.55 -4.89 -4.66
CA THR A 53 -16.77 -4.09 -4.89
C THR A 53 -16.46 -2.72 -5.49
N ALA A 54 -15.33 -2.13 -5.10
CA ALA A 54 -14.92 -0.83 -5.61
C ALA A 54 -13.40 -0.68 -5.49
N THR A 55 -12.86 0.37 -6.11
CA THR A 55 -11.53 0.85 -5.83
C THR A 55 -11.57 2.13 -4.99
N TYR A 56 -10.48 2.41 -4.30
CA TYR A 56 -10.29 3.58 -3.48
C TYR A 56 -8.90 4.15 -3.71
N GLN A 57 -8.86 5.41 -4.15
CA GLN A 57 -7.60 6.11 -4.35
C GLN A 57 -7.30 6.98 -3.13
N ARG A 58 -6.07 6.91 -2.64
CA ARG A 58 -5.56 7.79 -1.59
C ARG A 58 -4.13 8.20 -1.89
N THR A 59 -3.81 9.44 -1.52
CA THR A 59 -2.43 9.94 -1.56
C THR A 59 -1.97 10.15 -0.13
N LEU A 60 -0.80 9.60 0.19
CA LEU A 60 -0.19 9.71 1.50
C LEU A 60 1.23 10.26 1.34
N GLN A 61 1.66 11.07 2.28
CA GLN A 61 3.07 11.44 2.37
C GLN A 61 3.83 10.28 3.03
N ASP A 62 4.91 9.84 2.39
CA ASP A 62 5.86 8.86 2.91
C ASP A 62 7.16 9.57 3.33
N THR A 63 8.10 8.77 3.81
CA THR A 63 9.47 9.14 4.14
C THR A 63 10.16 9.78 2.94
N PRO A 64 10.92 10.86 3.16
CA PRO A 64 11.74 11.41 2.09
C PRO A 64 12.74 10.39 1.54
N ILE A 65 12.68 10.11 0.25
CA ILE A 65 13.62 9.28 -0.49
C ILE A 65 14.74 10.20 -1.01
N HIS A 66 16.00 9.90 -0.66
CA HIS A 66 17.16 10.73 -1.04
C HIS A 66 17.04 12.23 -0.66
N GLY A 67 16.34 12.53 0.45
CA GLY A 67 16.10 13.91 0.91
C GLY A 67 14.98 14.65 0.17
N LYS A 68 14.28 13.97 -0.76
CA LYS A 68 13.12 14.49 -1.49
C LYS A 68 11.82 14.03 -0.85
N GLN A 69 10.82 14.89 -0.74
CA GLN A 69 9.53 14.53 -0.16
C GLN A 69 8.85 13.43 -1.01
N THR A 70 8.45 12.33 -0.37
CA THR A 70 7.86 11.21 -1.12
C THR A 70 6.36 11.17 -0.94
N PHE A 71 5.64 10.96 -2.04
CA PHE A 71 4.19 10.79 -2.06
C PHE A 71 3.82 9.43 -2.65
N LEU A 72 2.97 8.71 -1.93
CA LEU A 72 2.44 7.42 -2.33
C LEU A 72 1.01 7.61 -2.83
N HIS A 73 0.80 7.43 -4.13
CA HIS A 73 -0.51 7.42 -4.78
C HIS A 73 -1.02 5.99 -4.88
N ALA A 74 -1.86 5.60 -3.94
CA ALA A 74 -2.32 4.24 -3.79
C ALA A 74 -3.73 4.04 -4.36
N ASN A 75 -3.89 3.03 -5.21
CA ASN A 75 -5.17 2.57 -5.73
C ASN A 75 -5.50 1.18 -5.17
N LEU A 76 -6.42 1.14 -4.21
CA LEU A 76 -6.73 -0.01 -3.38
C LEU A 76 -8.08 -0.60 -3.73
N TYR A 77 -8.25 -1.89 -3.50
CA TYR A 77 -9.55 -2.51 -3.55
C TYR A 77 -10.31 -2.36 -2.23
N LYS A 78 -11.63 -2.21 -2.41
CA LYS A 78 -12.62 -2.35 -1.35
C LYS A 78 -13.28 -3.72 -1.50
N TYR A 79 -13.29 -4.44 -0.40
CA TYR A 79 -13.87 -5.76 -0.29
C TYR A 79 -15.21 -5.68 0.43
N SER A 80 -16.16 -6.51 -0.01
CA SER A 80 -17.41 -6.71 0.71
C SER A 80 -17.27 -7.89 1.66
N CYS A 81 -17.66 -7.68 2.92
CA CYS A 81 -17.72 -8.74 3.91
C CYS A 81 -18.89 -9.66 3.63
N SER A 82 -18.62 -10.95 3.45
CA SER A 82 -19.66 -11.96 3.23
C SER A 82 -20.43 -12.36 4.50
N ASN A 83 -20.02 -11.85 5.67
CA ASN A 83 -20.69 -12.12 6.94
C ASN A 83 -21.88 -11.16 7.14
N PRO A 84 -23.14 -11.67 7.14
CA PRO A 84 -24.33 -10.82 7.30
C PRO A 84 -24.43 -10.18 8.69
N ASP A 85 -23.83 -10.79 9.72
CA ASP A 85 -23.84 -10.28 11.10
C ASP A 85 -22.72 -9.24 11.35
N CYS A 86 -21.86 -8.97 10.35
CA CYS A 86 -20.81 -7.99 10.49
C CYS A 86 -21.36 -6.57 10.30
N SER A 87 -21.08 -5.69 11.27
CA SER A 87 -21.40 -4.26 11.16
C SER A 87 -20.65 -3.57 10.02
N ARG A 88 -19.55 -4.17 9.54
CA ARG A 88 -18.70 -3.67 8.45
C ARG A 88 -18.93 -4.47 7.17
N GLN A 89 -19.90 -4.02 6.36
CA GLN A 89 -20.20 -4.65 5.07
C GLN A 89 -19.17 -4.36 3.99
N VAL A 90 -18.52 -3.19 4.00
CA VAL A 90 -17.46 -2.85 3.03
C VAL A 90 -16.25 -2.32 3.78
N PHE A 91 -15.07 -2.82 3.44
CA PHE A 91 -13.80 -2.35 3.99
C PHE A 91 -12.76 -2.22 2.88
N THR A 92 -11.83 -1.29 3.08
CA THR A 92 -10.65 -1.17 2.22
C THR A 92 -9.61 -2.14 2.74
N GLU A 93 -8.88 -2.79 1.85
CA GLU A 93 -7.67 -3.52 2.24
C GLU A 93 -6.69 -2.63 3.01
N ALA A 94 -5.87 -3.27 3.84
CA ALA A 94 -4.79 -2.57 4.50
C ALA A 94 -3.72 -2.24 3.45
N LEU A 95 -3.29 -0.97 3.40
CA LEU A 95 -2.00 -0.70 2.75
C LEU A 95 -0.90 -1.35 3.57
N PRO A 96 0.21 -1.76 2.92
CA PRO A 96 1.45 -1.93 3.64
C PRO A 96 1.74 -0.60 4.33
N LEU A 97 2.11 -0.70 5.60
CA LEU A 97 2.49 0.44 6.44
C LEU A 97 3.54 1.33 5.73
N PRO A 98 3.66 2.62 6.11
CA PRO A 98 4.66 3.51 5.52
C PRO A 98 6.04 2.84 5.51
N VAL A 99 6.86 3.14 4.49
CA VAL A 99 8.19 2.53 4.28
C VAL A 99 9.05 2.58 5.56
N LEU A 100 8.81 3.57 6.45
CA LEU A 100 9.38 3.69 7.81
C LEU A 100 9.27 2.47 8.72
N LEU A 101 8.25 1.62 8.60
CA LEU A 101 8.10 0.45 9.48
C LEU A 101 8.76 -0.81 8.89
N LYS A 102 9.18 -0.77 7.62
CA LYS A 102 9.99 -1.83 7.00
C LYS A 102 11.49 -1.53 7.05
N PHE A 103 11.88 -0.26 7.06
CA PHE A 103 13.21 0.16 7.45
C PHE A 103 13.20 0.39 8.96
N GLU A 104 13.42 -0.67 9.75
CA GLU A 104 13.78 -0.48 11.16
C GLU A 104 14.86 0.63 11.23
N PRO A 105 14.78 1.57 12.18
CA PRO A 105 15.85 2.56 12.34
C PRO A 105 17.15 1.79 12.41
N MET A 106 18.10 2.10 11.50
CA MET A 106 19.43 1.49 11.57
C MET A 106 19.87 1.56 13.03
N PRO A 107 20.26 0.43 13.67
CA PRO A 107 20.69 0.48 15.05
C PRO A 107 21.76 1.54 15.12
N SER A 108 21.49 2.56 15.94
CA SER A 108 22.39 3.69 16.19
C SER A 108 23.81 3.15 16.30
N ILE A 109 24.64 3.49 15.33
CA ILE A 109 26.08 3.19 15.36
C ILE A 109 26.56 3.72 16.71
N PRO A 110 27.01 2.86 17.64
CA PRO A 110 27.52 3.35 18.90
C PRO A 110 28.73 4.21 18.59
N LEU A 111 28.65 5.49 18.95
CA LEU A 111 29.81 6.37 19.05
C LEU A 111 30.68 5.84 20.19
N PHE A 112 31.61 4.94 19.88
CA PHE A 112 32.77 4.62 20.69
C PHE A 112 33.97 4.34 19.79
#